data_AF-A0A3T0D262-F1
#
_entry.id   AF-A0A3T0D262-F1
#
_cell.length_a   1.000
_cell.length_b   1.000
_cell.length_c   1.000
_cell.angle_alpha   90.00
_cell.angle_beta   90.00
_cell.angle_gamma   90.00
#
_symmetry.space_group_name_H-M   'P 1'
#
loop_
_entity.id
_entity.type
_entity.pdbx_description
1 polymer ?
#
loop_
_entity_poly.entity_id
_entity_poly.type
_entity_poly.pdbx_seq_one_letter_code
_entity_poly.pdbx_strand_id
1 'polypeptide(L)'
;MMRKSWIVLVIILIGFLIKLLQETASAKPIDSNTLINNAFKYDGKVVEFQGEAIGEIMKRGDFAWVNIHDGQNAIGIFMRYEDAKKIKYLGRYRVKGDIVYVKGIFNRACKEHGGDLDIHAHKAEIVKRGYKVDEKVDRAKAVFGIGIFLIGSFLMWIVFRNKW
;
A
#
# COMPACT_ATOMS: atom_id res chain seq x y z
N MET A 1 55.58 19.72 -18.94
CA MET A 1 54.28 19.18 -19.43
C MET A 1 53.50 18.37 -18.39
N MET A 2 54.14 17.58 -17.53
CA MET A 2 53.49 16.68 -16.55
C MET A 2 52.66 17.34 -15.44
N ARG A 3 53.00 18.56 -15.00
CA ARG A 3 52.32 19.25 -13.88
C ARG A 3 50.88 19.68 -14.17
N LYS A 4 50.56 19.99 -15.44
CA LYS A 4 49.19 20.39 -15.85
C LYS A 4 48.29 19.17 -16.03
N SER A 5 48.83 18.05 -16.52
CA SER A 5 48.10 16.79 -16.69
C SER A 5 47.63 16.19 -15.36
N TRP A 6 48.42 16.33 -14.28
CA TRP A 6 48.04 15.85 -12.94
C TRP A 6 46.84 16.62 -12.36
N ILE A 7 46.80 17.94 -12.55
CA ILE A 7 45.70 18.79 -12.06
C ILE A 7 44.39 18.41 -12.76
N VAL A 8 44.43 18.18 -14.08
CA VAL A 8 43.26 17.75 -14.85
C VAL A 8 42.78 16.36 -14.38
N LEU A 9 43.68 15.42 -14.12
CA LEU A 9 43.36 14.11 -13.57
C LEU A 9 42.70 14.20 -12.20
N VAL A 10 43.22 15.04 -11.30
CA VAL A 10 42.65 15.26 -9.96
C VAL A 10 41.25 15.88 -10.05
N ILE A 11 41.04 16.85 -10.95
CA ILE A 11 39.71 17.47 -11.16
C ILE A 11 38.72 16.43 -11.70
N ILE A 12 39.12 15.57 -12.63
CA ILE A 12 38.27 14.48 -13.15
C ILE A 12 37.94 13.49 -12.03
N LEU A 13 38.92 13.13 -11.20
CA LEU A 13 38.72 12.21 -10.08
C LEU A 13 37.76 12.79 -9.03
N ILE A 14 37.90 14.08 -8.70
CA ILE A 14 37.02 14.80 -7.78
C ILE A 14 35.60 14.90 -8.36
N GLY A 15 35.46 15.23 -9.64
CA GLY A 15 34.17 15.26 -10.32
C GLY A 15 33.48 13.89 -10.32
N PHE A 16 34.24 12.81 -10.49
CA PHE A 16 33.75 11.45 -10.39
C PHE A 16 33.34 11.08 -8.96
N LEU A 17 34.12 11.48 -7.94
CA LEU A 17 33.81 11.27 -6.53
C LEU A 17 32.52 11.99 -6.11
N ILE A 18 32.33 13.24 -6.54
CA ILE A 18 31.12 14.04 -6.27
C ILE A 18 29.89 13.38 -6.91
N LYS A 19 30.04 12.76 -8.08
CA LYS A 19 28.96 12.03 -8.76
C LYS A 19 28.56 10.76 -8.02
N LEU A 20 29.53 10.05 -7.43
CA LEU A 20 29.29 8.89 -6.55
C LEU A 20 28.59 9.27 -5.24
N LEU A 21 28.86 10.46 -4.71
CA LEU A 21 28.22 10.99 -3.49
C LEU A 21 26.77 11.45 -3.72
N GLN A 22 26.31 11.57 -4.98
CA GLN A 22 24.95 12.00 -5.32
C GLN A 22 23.93 10.87 -5.45
N GLU A 23 24.28 9.62 -5.15
CA GLU A 23 23.27 8.59 -4.92
C GLU A 23 22.50 8.94 -3.65
N THR A 24 21.45 9.74 -3.79
CA THR A 24 20.43 9.90 -2.76
C THR A 24 19.89 8.51 -2.47
N ALA A 25 20.27 7.94 -1.33
CA ALA A 25 19.74 6.68 -0.83
C ALA A 25 18.25 6.86 -0.56
N SER A 26 17.43 6.67 -1.59
CA SER A 26 15.98 6.56 -1.43
C SER A 26 15.73 5.22 -0.78
N ALA A 27 15.66 5.21 0.55
CA ALA A 27 15.30 4.02 1.29
C ALA A 27 13.93 3.54 0.79
N LYS A 28 13.83 2.25 0.46
CA LYS A 28 12.55 1.65 0.08
C LYS A 28 11.57 1.79 1.25
N PRO A 29 10.27 2.08 1.00
CA PRO A 29 9.25 2.05 2.04
C PRO A 29 9.29 0.71 2.81
N ILE A 30 9.15 0.79 4.12
CA ILE A 30 9.13 -0.36 5.03
C ILE A 30 7.76 -1.04 4.90
N ASP A 31 7.72 -2.37 4.85
CA ASP A 31 6.46 -3.13 4.78
C ASP A 31 5.78 -3.25 6.16
N SER A 32 4.48 -3.53 6.15
CA SER A 32 3.65 -3.58 7.36
C SER A 32 4.09 -4.70 8.30
N ASN A 33 4.50 -5.86 7.77
CA ASN A 33 4.93 -6.99 8.60
C ASN A 33 6.20 -6.62 9.38
N THR A 34 7.16 -5.95 8.74
CA THR A 34 8.36 -5.44 9.42
C THR A 34 8.01 -4.46 10.53
N LEU A 35 7.12 -3.50 10.25
CA LEU A 35 6.69 -2.51 11.24
C LEU A 35 5.94 -3.15 12.41
N ILE A 36 5.02 -4.07 12.16
CA ILE A 36 4.21 -4.74 13.19
C ILE A 36 5.08 -5.71 14.02
N ASN A 37 5.83 -6.59 13.37
CA ASN A 37 6.61 -7.63 14.06
C ASN A 37 7.81 -7.05 14.82
N ASN A 38 8.29 -5.86 14.46
CA ASN A 38 9.39 -5.18 15.13
C ASN A 38 8.95 -3.84 15.72
N ALA A 39 7.68 -3.70 16.13
CA ALA A 39 7.09 -2.40 16.47
C ALA A 39 7.88 -1.62 17.52
N PHE A 40 8.41 -2.28 18.55
CA PHE A 40 9.29 -1.65 19.55
C PHE A 40 10.54 -0.99 18.96
N LYS A 41 11.11 -1.55 17.87
CA LYS A 41 12.30 -0.99 17.20
C LYS A 41 11.97 0.28 16.43
N TYR A 42 10.75 0.41 15.94
CA TYR A 42 10.30 1.52 15.08
C TYR A 42 9.46 2.55 15.82
N ASP A 43 9.04 2.26 17.06
CA ASP A 43 8.24 3.15 17.88
C ASP A 43 8.88 4.54 18.02
N GLY A 44 8.11 5.58 17.68
CA GLY A 44 8.55 6.98 17.67
C GLY A 44 9.51 7.35 16.54
N LYS A 45 9.85 6.43 15.62
CA LYS A 45 10.74 6.73 14.49
C LYS A 45 9.98 7.20 13.27
N VAL A 46 10.63 8.05 12.48
CA VAL A 46 10.13 8.41 11.16
C VAL A 46 10.31 7.20 10.24
N VAL A 47 9.21 6.78 9.61
CA VAL A 47 9.17 5.69 8.64
C VAL A 47 8.60 6.18 7.33
N GLU A 48 8.95 5.47 6.27
CA GLU A 48 8.35 5.62 4.95
C GLU A 48 7.51 4.38 4.69
N PHE A 49 6.22 4.55 4.39
CA PHE A 49 5.25 3.49 4.21
C PHE A 49 4.47 3.75 2.91
N GLN A 50 4.10 2.70 2.17
CA GLN A 50 3.40 2.87 0.91
C GLN A 50 2.42 1.72 0.69
N GLY A 51 1.21 2.03 0.23
CA GLY A 51 0.21 1.03 -0.08
C GLY A 51 -1.03 1.63 -0.74
N GLU A 52 -2.03 0.77 -0.98
CA GLU A 52 -3.34 1.14 -1.48
C GLU A 52 -4.19 1.77 -0.36
N ALA A 53 -4.76 2.95 -0.59
CA ALA A 53 -5.75 3.52 0.32
C ALA A 53 -7.04 2.70 0.24
N ILE A 54 -7.53 2.22 1.37
CA ILE A 54 -8.71 1.35 1.47
C ILE A 54 -9.71 1.84 2.51
N GLY A 55 -10.96 1.37 2.41
CA GLY A 55 -12.01 1.71 3.36
C GLY A 55 -12.55 3.13 3.14
N GLU A 56 -12.59 3.94 4.19
CA GLU A 56 -13.17 5.29 4.19
C GLU A 56 -12.20 6.33 4.73
N ILE A 57 -12.35 7.59 4.30
CA ILE A 57 -11.61 8.73 4.85
C ILE A 57 -12.38 9.22 6.07
N MET A 58 -11.86 8.96 7.27
CA MET A 58 -12.51 9.33 8.52
C MET A 58 -11.99 10.69 9.00
N LYS A 59 -12.69 11.78 8.63
CA LYS A 59 -12.32 13.15 9.02
C LYS A 59 -12.41 13.36 10.54
N ARG A 60 -11.39 14.02 11.11
CA ARG A 60 -11.25 14.40 12.52
C ARG A 60 -10.67 15.83 12.58
N GLY A 61 -11.53 16.84 12.53
CA GLY A 61 -11.10 18.24 12.47
C GLY A 61 -10.28 18.53 11.20
N ASP A 62 -9.06 19.02 11.36
CA ASP A 62 -8.11 19.31 10.27
C ASP A 62 -7.33 18.09 9.79
N PHE A 63 -7.55 16.94 10.42
CA PHE A 63 -6.91 15.67 10.11
C PHE A 63 -7.94 14.65 9.62
N ALA A 64 -7.45 13.54 9.11
CA ALA A 64 -8.25 12.38 8.80
C ALA A 64 -7.45 11.10 9.02
N TRP A 65 -8.18 10.05 9.37
CA TRP A 65 -7.65 8.71 9.41
C TRP A 65 -7.94 8.00 8.08
N VAL A 66 -6.91 7.41 7.49
CA VAL A 66 -7.00 6.63 6.25
C VAL A 66 -6.20 5.34 6.44
N ASN A 67 -6.80 4.20 6.12
CA ASN A 67 -6.08 2.92 6.16
C ASN A 67 -5.33 2.71 4.84
N ILE A 68 -4.03 2.45 4.93
CA ILE A 68 -3.16 2.17 3.78
C ILE A 68 -2.72 0.71 3.86
N HIS A 69 -2.99 -0.06 2.81
CA HIS A 69 -2.73 -1.49 2.71
C HIS A 69 -1.59 -1.78 1.74
N ASP A 70 -0.46 -2.30 2.23
CA ASP A 70 0.75 -2.52 1.43
C ASP A 70 0.71 -3.81 0.58
N GLY A 71 -0.33 -4.63 0.76
CA GLY A 71 -0.48 -5.94 0.12
C GLY A 71 -0.48 -7.08 1.13
N GLN A 72 -0.09 -6.84 2.38
CA GLN A 72 -0.10 -7.83 3.46
C GLN A 72 -1.04 -7.40 4.59
N ASN A 73 -0.88 -6.18 5.10
CA ASN A 73 -1.76 -5.63 6.14
C ASN A 73 -2.07 -4.17 5.86
N ALA A 74 -3.07 -3.65 6.57
CA ALA A 74 -3.37 -2.24 6.61
C ALA A 74 -2.81 -1.58 7.87
N ILE A 75 -2.20 -0.42 7.72
CA ILE A 75 -1.83 0.46 8.83
C ILE A 75 -2.69 1.73 8.75
N GLY A 76 -3.21 2.15 9.90
CA GLY A 76 -3.94 3.40 10.04
C GLY A 76 -2.99 4.59 9.94
N ILE A 77 -3.30 5.53 9.05
CA ILE A 77 -2.52 6.73 8.84
C ILE A 77 -3.34 7.94 9.27
N PHE A 78 -2.85 8.63 10.29
CA PHE A 78 -3.40 9.91 10.72
C PHE A 78 -2.67 11.04 9.97
N MET A 79 -3.36 11.69 9.04
CA MET A 79 -2.76 12.69 8.13
C MET A 79 -3.60 13.96 8.04
N ARG A 80 -3.03 15.04 7.50
CA ARG A 80 -3.82 16.26 7.24
C ARG A 80 -4.98 15.93 6.31
N TYR A 81 -6.15 16.47 6.62
CA TYR A 81 -7.34 16.22 5.81
C TYR A 81 -7.18 16.73 4.37
N GLU A 82 -6.39 17.79 4.18
CA GLU A 82 -6.06 18.30 2.85
C GLU A 82 -5.31 17.29 1.97
N ASP A 83 -4.45 16.45 2.57
CA ASP A 83 -3.78 15.37 1.85
C ASP A 83 -4.74 14.21 1.58
N ALA A 84 -5.56 13.85 2.58
CA ALA A 84 -6.56 12.80 2.43
C ALA A 84 -7.57 13.14 1.30
N LYS A 85 -7.97 14.40 1.14
CA LYS A 85 -8.84 14.86 0.05
C LYS A 85 -8.31 14.59 -1.35
N LYS A 86 -6.99 14.42 -1.52
CA LYS A 86 -6.36 14.12 -2.82
C LYS A 86 -6.61 12.67 -3.26
N ILE A 87 -6.95 11.79 -2.31
CA ILE A 87 -7.32 10.39 -2.55
C ILE A 87 -8.68 10.36 -3.22
N LYS A 88 -8.72 9.88 -4.46
CA LYS A 88 -9.93 9.80 -5.29
C LYS A 88 -10.56 8.41 -5.25
N TYR A 89 -9.74 7.37 -5.23
CA TYR A 89 -10.19 5.99 -5.17
C TYR A 89 -9.76 5.36 -3.85
N LEU A 90 -10.72 4.77 -3.16
CA LEU A 90 -10.49 3.90 -2.01
C LEU A 90 -10.77 2.47 -2.46
N GLY A 91 -9.82 1.58 -2.17
CA GLY A 91 -9.90 0.17 -2.49
C GLY A 91 -11.09 -0.47 -1.78
N ARG A 92 -11.92 -1.14 -2.58
CA ARG A 92 -13.14 -1.85 -2.17
C ARG A 92 -13.55 -2.79 -3.31
N TYR A 93 -14.66 -3.51 -3.14
CA TYR A 93 -15.18 -4.35 -4.22
C TYR A 93 -15.33 -3.53 -5.53
N ARG A 94 -14.74 -4.04 -6.63
CA ARG A 94 -14.67 -3.39 -7.96
C ARG A 94 -13.94 -2.05 -8.03
N VAL A 95 -13.10 -1.71 -7.07
CA VAL A 95 -12.28 -0.49 -7.11
C VAL A 95 -10.88 -0.81 -6.60
N LYS A 96 -9.87 -0.48 -7.40
CA LYS A 96 -8.50 -0.35 -6.92
C LYS A 96 -8.29 1.06 -6.42
N GLY A 97 -7.85 1.19 -5.17
CA GLY A 97 -7.55 2.44 -4.50
C GLY A 97 -6.33 3.15 -5.07
N ASP A 98 -6.19 4.42 -4.70
CA ASP A 98 -4.97 5.19 -4.97
C ASP A 98 -3.81 4.59 -4.17
N ILE A 99 -2.63 4.49 -4.78
CA ILE A 99 -1.41 4.15 -4.04
C ILE A 99 -0.88 5.44 -3.42
N VAL A 100 -0.74 5.43 -2.11
CA VAL A 100 -0.31 6.56 -1.30
C VAL A 100 1.04 6.23 -0.68
N TYR A 101 2.01 7.12 -0.89
CA TYR A 101 3.26 7.14 -0.15
C TYR A 101 3.09 8.04 1.07
N VAL A 102 3.56 7.57 2.22
CA VAL A 102 3.44 8.22 3.52
C VAL A 102 4.80 8.30 4.17
N LYS A 103 5.14 9.48 4.70
CA LYS A 103 6.27 9.66 5.60
C LYS A 103 5.77 10.28 6.90
N GLY A 104 6.08 9.61 8.01
CA GLY A 104 5.47 9.95 9.30
C GLY A 104 6.11 9.22 10.46
N ILE A 105 5.66 9.56 11.67
CA ILE A 105 6.11 8.91 12.91
C ILE A 105 5.27 7.65 13.11
N PHE A 106 5.93 6.50 13.20
CA PHE A 106 5.27 5.24 13.55
C PHE A 106 5.07 5.15 15.06
N ASN A 107 3.85 4.87 15.50
CA ASN A 107 3.53 4.62 16.89
C ASN A 107 3.09 3.16 17.04
N ARG A 108 3.78 2.39 17.88
CA ARG A 108 3.33 1.02 18.20
C ARG A 108 2.05 1.02 19.02
N ALA A 109 1.85 2.07 19.81
CA ALA A 109 0.69 2.32 20.65
C ALA A 109 0.50 3.83 20.82
N CYS A 110 -0.36 4.42 20.00
CA CYS A 110 -0.56 5.86 19.95
C CYS A 110 -1.30 6.39 21.17
N LYS A 111 -0.72 7.39 21.85
CA LYS A 111 -1.32 8.00 23.06
C LYS A 111 -2.58 8.81 22.75
N GLU A 112 -2.71 9.32 21.52
CA GLU A 112 -3.84 10.16 21.11
C GLU A 112 -5.03 9.33 20.60
N HIS A 113 -4.79 8.09 20.19
CA HIS A 113 -5.78 7.22 19.54
C HIS A 113 -5.99 5.90 20.28
N GLY A 114 -6.10 5.97 21.61
CA GLY A 114 -6.52 4.81 22.42
C GLY A 114 -5.53 3.64 22.47
N GLY A 115 -4.26 3.86 22.06
CA GLY A 115 -3.25 2.81 22.01
C GLY A 115 -3.17 2.08 20.67
N ASP A 116 -3.91 2.52 19.65
CA ASP A 116 -3.84 1.92 18.31
C ASP A 116 -2.44 2.08 17.69
N LEU A 117 -2.04 1.09 16.90
CA LEU A 117 -0.85 1.17 16.06
C LEU A 117 -1.18 2.03 14.84
N ASP A 118 -0.45 3.13 14.67
CA ASP A 118 -0.70 4.09 13.60
C ASP A 118 0.59 4.75 13.09
N ILE A 119 0.45 5.53 12.02
CA ILE A 119 1.48 6.45 11.56
C ILE A 119 0.90 7.85 11.52
N HIS A 120 1.52 8.78 12.24
CA HIS A 120 1.24 10.21 12.16
C HIS A 120 2.00 10.80 10.99
N ALA A 121 1.32 10.96 9.87
CA ALA A 121 1.91 11.43 8.63
C ALA A 121 2.13 12.94 8.66
N HIS A 122 3.38 13.35 8.44
CA HIS A 122 3.69 14.73 8.12
C HIS A 122 3.72 14.98 6.60
N LYS A 123 3.77 13.91 5.80
CA LYS A 123 3.73 13.95 4.33
C LYS A 123 2.95 12.76 3.79
N ALA A 124 1.99 13.01 2.90
CA ALA A 124 1.29 11.99 2.14
C ALA A 124 1.14 12.41 0.66
N GLU A 125 1.51 11.54 -0.26
CA GLU A 125 1.51 11.80 -1.70
C GLU A 125 0.86 10.65 -2.47
N ILE A 126 0.00 10.98 -3.44
CA ILE A 126 -0.54 9.99 -4.37
C ILE A 126 0.53 9.66 -5.40
N VAL A 127 1.10 8.46 -5.32
CA VAL A 127 2.14 7.99 -6.26
C VAL A 127 1.55 7.25 -7.45
N LYS A 128 0.33 6.69 -7.31
CA LYS A 128 -0.39 6.07 -8.43
C LYS A 128 -1.90 6.21 -8.24
N ARG A 129 -2.60 6.59 -9.31
CA ARG A 129 -4.06 6.72 -9.31
C ARG A 129 -4.72 5.33 -9.40
N GLY A 130 -5.74 5.13 -8.58
CA GLY A 130 -6.65 3.99 -8.61
C GLY A 130 -7.67 4.08 -9.75
N TYR A 131 -8.51 3.06 -9.86
CA TYR A 131 -9.50 2.93 -10.94
C TYR A 131 -10.57 1.90 -10.60
N LYS A 132 -11.71 1.97 -11.30
CA LYS A 132 -12.77 0.95 -11.22
C LYS A 132 -12.34 -0.30 -11.97
N VAL A 133 -12.57 -1.46 -11.37
CA VAL A 133 -12.29 -2.77 -11.96
C VAL A 133 -13.59 -3.39 -12.44
N ASP A 134 -13.69 -3.63 -13.75
CA ASP A 134 -14.77 -4.41 -14.32
C ASP A 134 -14.44 -5.91 -14.21
N GLU A 135 -15.13 -6.61 -13.33
CA GLU A 135 -15.07 -8.08 -13.29
C GLU A 135 -15.86 -8.66 -14.45
N LYS A 136 -15.21 -9.50 -15.25
CA LYS A 136 -15.88 -10.31 -16.26
C LYS A 136 -16.15 -11.69 -15.67
N VAL A 137 -17.39 -12.14 -15.78
CA VAL A 137 -17.73 -13.54 -15.48
C VAL A 137 -17.03 -14.43 -16.50
N ASP A 138 -16.22 -15.35 -16.01
CA ASP A 138 -15.63 -16.40 -16.83
C ASP A 138 -16.75 -17.34 -17.30
N ARG A 139 -17.12 -17.21 -18.58
CA ARG A 139 -18.22 -17.96 -19.18
C ARG A 139 -17.98 -19.46 -19.12
N ALA A 140 -16.73 -19.92 -19.26
CA ALA A 140 -16.42 -21.34 -19.19
C ALA A 140 -16.71 -21.87 -17.79
N LYS A 141 -16.22 -21.19 -16.75
CA LYS A 141 -16.52 -21.57 -15.36
C LYS A 141 -18.01 -21.55 -15.05
N ALA A 142 -18.74 -20.56 -15.57
CA ALA A 142 -20.20 -20.48 -15.40
C ALA A 142 -20.91 -21.69 -16.05
N VAL A 143 -20.57 -22.03 -17.30
CA VAL A 143 -21.14 -23.18 -18.01
C VAL A 143 -20.82 -24.49 -17.29
N PHE A 144 -19.58 -24.69 -16.85
CA PHE A 144 -19.20 -25.87 -16.07
C PHE A 144 -19.98 -25.97 -14.75
N GLY A 145 -20.13 -24.85 -14.03
CA GLY A 145 -20.91 -24.81 -12.79
C GLY A 145 -22.39 -25.17 -13.01
N ILE A 146 -23.02 -24.63 -14.06
CA ILE A 146 -24.40 -24.96 -14.45
C ILE A 146 -24.51 -26.45 -14.79
N GLY A 147 -23.55 -27.00 -15.55
CA GLY A 147 -23.54 -28.42 -15.91
C GLY A 147 -23.50 -29.34 -14.69
N ILE A 148 -22.61 -29.07 -13.73
CA ILE A 148 -22.50 -29.83 -12.48
C ILE A 148 -23.81 -29.73 -11.67
N PHE A 149 -24.38 -28.53 -11.56
CA PHE A 149 -25.64 -28.31 -10.85
C PHE A 149 -26.81 -29.11 -11.46
N LEU A 150 -26.92 -29.14 -12.80
CA LEU A 150 -27.95 -29.88 -13.50
C LEU A 150 -27.79 -31.40 -13.32
N ILE A 151 -26.56 -31.91 -13.45
CA ILE A 151 -26.27 -33.34 -13.22
C ILE A 151 -26.62 -33.74 -11.79
N GLY A 152 -26.20 -32.94 -10.79
CA GLY A 152 -26.53 -33.19 -9.39
C GLY A 152 -28.03 -33.19 -9.12
N SER A 153 -28.75 -32.21 -9.67
CA SER A 153 -30.21 -32.11 -9.53
C SER A 153 -30.92 -33.30 -10.19
N PHE A 154 -30.43 -33.75 -11.35
CA PHE A 154 -30.96 -34.92 -12.05
C PHE A 154 -30.74 -36.21 -11.27
N LEU A 155 -29.54 -36.43 -10.73
CA LEU A 155 -29.24 -37.58 -9.87
C LEU A 155 -30.10 -37.56 -8.61
N MET A 156 -30.25 -36.39 -7.98
CA MET A 156 -31.11 -36.22 -6.81
C MET A 156 -32.56 -36.58 -7.12
N TRP A 157 -33.08 -36.11 -8.26
CA TRP A 157 -34.43 -36.45 -8.73
C TRP A 157 -34.62 -37.96 -8.95
N ILE A 158 -33.64 -38.66 -9.55
CA ILE A 158 -33.67 -40.12 -9.71
C ILE A 158 -33.78 -40.82 -8.34
N VAL A 159 -32.98 -40.39 -7.36
CA VAL A 159 -33.00 -40.99 -6.03
C VAL A 159 -34.37 -40.80 -5.37
N PHE A 160 -34.94 -39.60 -5.42
CA PHE A 160 -36.26 -39.34 -4.85
C PHE A 160 -37.37 -40.13 -5.55
N ARG A 161 -37.28 -40.32 -6.87
CA ARG A 161 -38.25 -41.10 -7.63
C ARG A 161 -38.20 -42.61 -7.31
N ASN A 162 -37.01 -43.12 -6.97
CA ASN A 162 -36.78 -44.56 -6.85
C ASN A 162 -36.72 -45.08 -5.41
N LYS A 163 -36.64 -44.19 -4.40
CA LYS A 163 -36.58 -44.56 -2.96
C LYS A 163 -37.79 -44.08 -2.14
N TRP A 164 -38.81 -43.53 -2.79
CA TRP A 164 -40.14 -43.28 -2.24
C TRP A 164 -41.20 -43.82 -3.19
#